data_AF-A0A1A8H6L9-F1
#
_entry.id   AF-A0A1A8H6L9-F1
#
_cell.length_a   1.000
_cell.length_b   1.000
_cell.length_c   1.000
_cell.angle_alpha   90.00
_cell.angle_beta   90.00
_cell.angle_gamma   90.00
#
_symmetry.space_group_name_H-M   'P 1'
#
loop_
_entity.id
_entity.type
_entity.pdbx_description
1 polymer ?
#
loop_
_entity_poly.entity_id
_entity_poly.type
_entity_poly.pdbx_seq_one_letter_code
_entity_poly.pdbx_strand_id
1 'polypeptide(L)'
;LWTEIKMSRISFDQTFHESTVWIALRRLDKNDKRVVALREVSIPSATQVSMVTEIITSSFRLNSLNLILKIRNHHGHLIPLNCSIPANSKHTPHVLEVTRVFQHVRPKPRTVPMTVINKSMKTRLQAIDRRMQKLNDLLPQIKPRHNEKLMQEIESLKQKLAFLYQRMQVADSHSWKGTPSRAPLW
;
A
#
# COMPACT_ATOMS: atom_id res chain seq x y z
N LEU A 1 35.41 -2.65 -74.60
CA LEU A 1 34.88 -3.95 -74.12
C LEU A 1 34.32 -3.70 -72.72
N TRP A 2 33.03 -3.37 -72.64
CA TRP A 2 32.32 -3.17 -71.38
C TRP A 2 31.80 -4.53 -70.93
N THR A 3 32.20 -4.99 -69.75
CA THR A 3 31.69 -6.21 -69.13
C THR A 3 30.40 -5.90 -68.40
N GLU A 4 29.28 -6.44 -68.90
CA GLU A 4 27.98 -6.42 -68.24
C GLU A 4 28.04 -7.23 -66.93
N ILE A 5 27.85 -6.54 -65.80
CA ILE A 5 27.59 -7.19 -64.52
C ILE A 5 26.15 -7.68 -64.56
N LYS A 6 26.00 -8.99 -64.78
CA LYS A 6 24.72 -9.70 -64.71
C LYS A 6 24.26 -9.72 -63.25
N MET A 7 23.42 -8.77 -62.87
CA MET A 7 22.71 -8.84 -61.58
C MET A 7 21.70 -9.98 -61.64
N SER A 8 22.07 -11.12 -61.07
CA SER A 8 21.12 -12.16 -60.69
C SER A 8 20.13 -11.54 -59.70
N ARG A 9 18.85 -11.49 -60.09
CA ARG A 9 17.74 -11.23 -59.17
C ARG A 9 17.78 -12.32 -58.11
N ILE A 10 18.33 -12.00 -56.95
CA ILE A 10 18.17 -12.79 -55.73
C ILE A 10 16.68 -12.71 -55.39
N SER A 11 15.92 -13.73 -55.77
CA SER A 11 14.59 -13.97 -55.22
C SER A 11 14.78 -14.27 -53.73
N PHE A 12 14.49 -13.30 -52.87
CA PHE A 12 14.21 -13.59 -51.48
C PHE A 12 12.87 -14.31 -51.42
N ASP A 13 12.89 -15.62 -51.62
CA ASP A 13 11.86 -16.48 -51.01
C ASP A 13 12.11 -16.43 -49.51
N GLN A 14 11.60 -15.38 -48.86
CA GLN A 14 11.46 -15.35 -47.42
C GLN A 14 10.31 -16.31 -47.08
N THR A 15 10.63 -17.60 -47.00
CA THR A 15 9.76 -18.55 -46.31
C THR A 15 9.73 -18.13 -44.85
N PHE A 16 8.73 -17.34 -44.45
CA PHE A 16 8.46 -17.06 -43.05
C PHE A 16 8.18 -18.40 -42.38
N HIS A 17 9.13 -18.92 -41.62
CA HIS A 17 8.95 -20.15 -40.87
C HIS A 17 7.98 -19.86 -39.72
N GLU A 18 6.74 -20.27 -39.85
CA GLU A 18 5.77 -20.23 -38.75
C GLU A 18 6.14 -21.29 -37.71
N SER A 19 6.43 -20.86 -36.50
CA SER A 19 6.63 -21.76 -35.37
C SER A 19 5.27 -22.06 -34.76
N THR A 20 4.85 -23.32 -34.87
CA THR A 20 3.58 -23.78 -34.30
C THR A 20 3.80 -24.22 -32.85
N VAL A 21 3.00 -23.69 -31.94
CA VAL A 21 3.16 -23.89 -30.49
C VAL A 21 1.83 -24.25 -29.85
N TRP A 22 1.84 -25.29 -29.01
CA TRP A 22 0.71 -25.69 -28.19
C TRP A 22 0.71 -24.93 -26.86
N ILE A 23 -0.39 -24.22 -26.59
CA ILE A 23 -0.55 -23.38 -25.40
C ILE A 23 -1.79 -23.81 -24.61
N ALA A 24 -1.58 -24.11 -23.33
CA ALA A 24 -2.59 -24.43 -22.34
C ALA A 24 -2.92 -23.19 -21.49
N LEU A 25 -4.17 -22.72 -21.51
CA LEU A 25 -4.63 -21.54 -20.79
C LEU A 25 -4.97 -21.85 -19.34
N ARG A 26 -4.46 -21.03 -18.42
CA ARG A 26 -4.83 -21.05 -17.00
C ARG A 26 -5.22 -19.65 -16.52
N ARG A 27 -6.48 -19.47 -16.10
CA ARG A 27 -7.06 -18.18 -15.70
C ARG A 27 -6.94 -17.96 -14.18
N LEU A 28 -5.75 -17.56 -13.74
CA LEU A 28 -5.52 -17.23 -12.33
C LEU A 28 -6.31 -15.98 -11.91
N ASP A 29 -6.58 -15.07 -12.85
CA ASP A 29 -7.48 -13.92 -12.65
C ASP A 29 -8.92 -14.31 -12.26
N LYS A 30 -9.37 -15.50 -12.65
CA LYS A 30 -10.68 -16.07 -12.31
C LYS A 30 -10.62 -17.10 -11.18
N ASN A 31 -9.45 -17.26 -10.54
CA ASN A 31 -9.20 -18.27 -9.52
C ASN A 31 -9.33 -19.73 -10.03
N ASP A 32 -9.05 -19.95 -11.31
CA ASP A 32 -9.12 -21.30 -11.90
C ASP A 32 -7.91 -22.14 -11.46
N LYS A 33 -8.19 -23.29 -10.84
CA LYS A 33 -7.15 -24.22 -10.37
C LYS A 33 -6.58 -25.10 -11.48
N ARG A 34 -7.30 -25.26 -12.59
CA ARG A 34 -6.96 -26.17 -13.70
C ARG A 34 -6.78 -25.39 -15.01
N VAL A 35 -6.22 -26.08 -16.02
CA VAL A 35 -6.18 -25.58 -17.39
C VAL A 35 -7.60 -25.54 -17.95
N VAL A 36 -7.94 -24.44 -18.61
CA VAL A 36 -9.29 -24.13 -19.11
C VAL A 36 -9.43 -24.43 -20.59
N ALA A 37 -8.35 -24.28 -21.37
CA ALA A 37 -8.34 -24.52 -22.80
C ALA A 37 -6.94 -24.91 -23.29
N LEU A 38 -6.87 -25.70 -24.35
CA LEU A 38 -5.64 -26.02 -25.07
C LEU A 38 -5.82 -25.60 -26.52
N ARG A 39 -4.89 -24.82 -27.07
CA ARG A 39 -4.91 -24.38 -28.46
C ARG A 39 -3.53 -24.48 -29.08
N GLU A 40 -3.54 -24.80 -30.36
CA GLU A 40 -2.38 -24.62 -31.22
C GLU A 40 -2.37 -23.18 -31.72
N VAL A 41 -1.21 -22.53 -31.66
CA VAL A 41 -1.00 -21.13 -32.03
C VAL A 41 0.19 -21.05 -32.96
N SER A 42 -0.02 -20.55 -34.16
CA SER A 42 1.03 -20.27 -35.14
C SER A 42 1.62 -18.90 -34.88
N ILE A 43 2.93 -18.84 -34.65
CA ILE A 43 3.66 -17.59 -34.41
C ILE A 43 4.60 -17.36 -35.59
N PRO A 44 4.39 -16.31 -36.40
CA PRO A 44 5.25 -16.04 -37.54
C PRO A 44 6.66 -15.62 -37.09
N SER A 45 7.69 -16.13 -37.77
CA SER A 45 9.08 -15.73 -37.56
C SER A 45 9.26 -14.22 -37.78
N ALA A 46 10.14 -13.57 -36.99
CA ALA A 46 10.47 -12.14 -37.06
C ALA A 46 9.32 -11.16 -36.69
N THR A 47 8.29 -11.63 -35.98
CA THR A 47 7.17 -10.81 -35.51
C THR A 47 7.51 -10.01 -34.24
N GLN A 48 6.95 -8.80 -34.09
CA GLN A 48 7.07 -7.99 -32.87
C GLN A 48 6.28 -8.58 -31.70
N VAL A 49 6.73 -8.34 -30.46
CA VAL A 49 6.11 -8.86 -29.23
C VAL A 49 4.64 -8.44 -29.08
N SER A 50 4.28 -7.23 -29.51
CA SER A 50 2.90 -6.73 -29.51
C SER A 50 1.96 -7.61 -30.34
N MET A 51 2.40 -7.97 -31.54
CA MET A 51 1.63 -8.82 -32.46
C MET A 51 1.55 -10.26 -31.95
N VAL A 52 2.62 -10.80 -31.35
CA VAL A 52 2.56 -12.12 -30.68
C VAL A 52 1.56 -12.11 -29.53
N THR A 53 1.54 -11.03 -28.75
CA THR A 53 0.58 -10.83 -27.66
C THR A 53 -0.85 -10.78 -28.20
N GLU A 54 -1.09 -10.07 -29.31
CA GLU A 54 -2.39 -9.97 -29.96
C GLU A 54 -2.88 -11.31 -30.52
N ILE A 55 -2.00 -12.07 -31.19
CA ILE A 55 -2.30 -13.41 -31.71
C ILE A 55 -2.74 -14.34 -30.57
N ILE A 56 -1.98 -14.37 -29.47
CA ILE A 56 -2.31 -15.20 -28.30
C ILE A 56 -3.62 -14.73 -27.65
N THR A 57 -3.77 -13.42 -27.45
CA THR A 57 -4.96 -12.81 -26.84
C THR A 57 -6.21 -13.13 -27.64
N SER A 58 -6.15 -12.99 -28.97
CA SER A 58 -7.23 -13.29 -29.91
C SER A 58 -7.55 -14.77 -29.96
N SER A 59 -6.53 -15.64 -29.98
CA SER A 59 -6.69 -17.11 -29.98
C SER A 59 -7.49 -17.60 -28.77
N PHE A 60 -7.31 -16.96 -27.61
CA PHE A 60 -8.00 -17.30 -26.37
C PHE A 60 -9.18 -16.37 -26.03
N ARG A 61 -9.54 -15.44 -26.92
CA ARG A 61 -10.63 -14.45 -26.72
C ARG A 61 -10.51 -13.67 -25.40
N LEU A 62 -9.31 -13.18 -25.12
CA LEU A 62 -8.97 -12.46 -23.89
C LEU A 62 -9.25 -10.95 -24.04
N ASN A 63 -10.51 -10.54 -23.87
CA ASN A 63 -10.95 -9.15 -24.17
C ASN A 63 -10.66 -8.11 -23.06
N SER A 64 -9.75 -8.36 -22.13
CA SER A 64 -9.56 -7.48 -20.96
C SER A 64 -8.24 -6.70 -21.04
N LEU A 65 -8.32 -5.37 -20.97
CA LEU A 65 -7.17 -4.45 -21.17
C LEU A 65 -6.06 -4.55 -20.11
N ASN A 66 -6.36 -5.08 -18.93
CA ASN A 66 -5.44 -5.15 -17.79
C ASN A 66 -5.03 -6.60 -17.45
N LEU A 67 -4.76 -7.41 -18.48
CA LEU A 67 -4.28 -8.78 -18.29
C LEU A 67 -2.77 -8.86 -18.46
N ILE A 68 -2.13 -9.52 -17.50
CA ILE A 68 -0.73 -9.88 -17.55
C ILE A 68 -0.64 -11.34 -18.00
N LEU A 69 0.04 -11.55 -19.12
CA LEU A 69 0.29 -12.85 -19.72
C LEU A 69 1.67 -13.36 -19.28
N LYS A 70 1.72 -14.57 -18.73
CA LYS A 70 2.96 -15.26 -18.37
C LYS A 70 2.96 -16.63 -19.02
N ILE A 71 3.88 -16.87 -19.94
CA ILE A 71 4.04 -18.19 -20.56
C ILE A 71 5.12 -18.98 -19.82
N ARG A 72 4.84 -20.23 -19.49
CA ARG A 72 5.74 -21.14 -18.81
C ARG A 72 5.93 -22.42 -19.60
N ASN A 73 7.14 -22.97 -19.58
CA ASN A 73 7.39 -24.30 -20.14
C ASN A 73 6.84 -25.41 -19.21
N HIS A 74 6.96 -26.67 -19.64
CA HIS A 74 6.49 -27.83 -18.87
C HIS A 74 7.20 -28.03 -17.52
N HIS A 75 8.40 -27.48 -17.33
CA HIS A 75 9.09 -27.44 -16.03
C HIS A 75 8.57 -26.33 -15.11
N GLY A 76 7.71 -25.43 -15.61
CA GLY A 76 7.20 -24.28 -14.87
C GLY A 76 8.11 -23.05 -14.93
N HIS A 77 9.17 -23.05 -15.72
CA HIS A 77 10.03 -21.88 -15.93
C HIS A 77 9.36 -20.87 -16.86
N LEU A 78 9.48 -19.59 -16.55
CA LEU A 78 8.98 -18.51 -17.40
C LEU A 78 9.81 -18.46 -18.70
N ILE A 79 9.14 -18.40 -19.84
CA ILE A 79 9.80 -18.19 -21.14
C ILE A 79 9.41 -16.81 -21.70
N PRO A 80 10.29 -16.16 -22.48
CA PRO A 80 9.95 -14.89 -23.12
C PRO A 80 8.75 -15.05 -24.06
N LEU A 81 7.82 -14.08 -24.03
CA LEU A 81 6.70 -14.03 -24.96
C LEU A 81 7.12 -13.22 -26.20
N ASN A 82 7.79 -13.89 -27.13
CA ASN A 82 8.31 -13.28 -28.37
C ASN A 82 8.13 -14.24 -29.56
N CYS A 83 8.68 -13.89 -30.73
CA CYS A 83 8.61 -14.74 -31.92
C CYS A 83 9.55 -15.95 -31.91
N SER A 84 10.35 -16.15 -30.85
CA SER A 84 11.28 -17.27 -30.68
C SER A 84 10.86 -18.24 -29.58
N ILE A 85 9.54 -18.34 -29.31
CA ILE A 85 9.01 -19.33 -28.37
C ILE A 85 9.33 -20.74 -28.89
N PRO A 86 9.99 -21.61 -28.08
CA PRO A 86 10.36 -22.95 -28.53
C PRO A 86 9.15 -23.78 -28.91
N ALA A 87 9.23 -24.46 -30.04
CA ALA A 87 8.24 -25.45 -30.45
C ALA A 87 8.07 -26.54 -29.37
N ASN A 88 6.86 -27.05 -29.23
CA ASN A 88 6.52 -28.07 -28.26
C ASN A 88 5.49 -29.05 -28.85
N SER A 89 5.03 -29.99 -28.02
CA SER A 89 4.05 -30.99 -28.43
C SER A 89 2.71 -30.77 -27.71
N LYS A 90 1.64 -31.32 -28.29
CA LYS A 90 0.31 -31.35 -27.66
C LYS A 90 0.30 -32.02 -26.29
N HIS A 91 1.20 -32.98 -26.04
CA HIS A 91 1.30 -33.71 -24.78
C HIS A 91 2.08 -32.92 -23.70
N THR A 92 2.92 -31.98 -24.11
CA THR A 92 3.73 -31.12 -23.24
C THR A 92 3.54 -29.63 -23.59
N PRO A 93 2.30 -29.12 -23.53
CA PRO A 93 2.02 -27.75 -23.93
C PRO A 93 2.63 -26.73 -22.95
N HIS A 94 2.96 -25.55 -23.46
CA HIS A 94 3.35 -24.43 -22.61
C HIS A 94 2.12 -23.90 -21.89
N VAL A 95 2.28 -23.47 -20.65
CA VAL A 95 1.17 -22.96 -19.85
C VAL A 95 1.15 -21.43 -19.92
N LEU A 96 0.06 -20.88 -20.42
CA LEU A 96 -0.23 -19.44 -20.37
C LEU A 96 -1.03 -19.12 -19.11
N GLU A 97 -0.37 -18.54 -18.13
CA GLU A 97 -0.98 -18.02 -16.91
C GLU A 97 -1.47 -16.58 -17.15
N VAL A 98 -2.77 -16.36 -16.99
CA VAL A 98 -3.39 -15.03 -17.10
C VAL A 98 -3.68 -14.50 -15.70
N THR A 99 -3.14 -13.32 -15.39
CA THR A 99 -3.21 -12.68 -14.07
C THR A 99 -3.61 -11.21 -14.19
N ARG A 100 -4.23 -10.63 -13.15
CA ARG A 100 -4.53 -9.17 -13.08
C ARG A 100 -3.42 -8.37 -12.42
N VAL A 101 -2.62 -9.02 -11.58
CA VAL A 101 -1.57 -8.41 -10.79
C VAL A 101 -0.31 -9.23 -11.00
N PHE A 102 0.87 -8.59 -11.03
CA PHE A 102 2.16 -9.26 -11.08
C PHE A 102 2.39 -10.09 -9.81
N GLN A 103 1.78 -11.27 -9.73
CA GLN A 103 1.98 -12.19 -8.64
C GLN A 103 3.04 -13.21 -9.09
N HIS A 104 4.27 -13.02 -8.63
CA HIS A 104 5.36 -14.00 -8.80
C HIS A 104 5.45 -14.96 -7.61
N VAL A 105 4.81 -14.62 -6.50
CA VAL A 105 4.89 -15.37 -5.24
C VAL A 105 3.56 -16.05 -4.98
N ARG A 106 3.59 -17.39 -4.85
CA ARG A 106 2.45 -18.13 -4.31
C ARG A 106 2.25 -17.63 -2.87
N PRO A 107 1.10 -17.05 -2.51
CA PRO A 107 0.89 -16.59 -1.15
C PRO A 107 1.07 -17.78 -0.23
N LYS A 108 2.03 -17.70 0.70
CA LYS A 108 2.26 -18.75 1.68
C LYS A 108 0.96 -18.94 2.46
N PRO A 109 0.44 -20.17 2.59
CA PRO A 109 -0.75 -20.41 3.39
C PRO A 109 -0.51 -19.84 4.79
N ARG A 110 -1.48 -19.06 5.28
CA ARG A 110 -1.33 -18.34 6.55
C ARG A 110 -1.10 -19.35 7.68
N THR A 111 0.01 -19.18 8.40
CA THR A 111 0.34 -20.01 9.57
C THR A 111 -0.59 -19.73 10.75
N VAL A 112 -1.17 -18.52 10.81
CA VAL A 112 -2.06 -18.11 11.90
C VAL A 112 -3.52 -18.29 11.48
N PRO A 113 -4.32 -19.05 12.25
CA PRO A 113 -5.75 -19.19 12.01
C PRO A 113 -6.45 -17.82 12.02
N MET A 114 -7.38 -17.62 11.07
CA MET A 114 -8.12 -16.36 10.93
C MET A 114 -8.87 -15.97 12.21
N THR A 115 -9.28 -16.96 13.02
CA THR A 115 -9.94 -16.77 14.31
C THR A 115 -9.08 -15.98 15.31
N VAL A 116 -7.77 -16.24 15.36
CA VAL A 116 -6.82 -15.55 16.25
C VAL A 116 -6.63 -14.09 15.81
N ILE A 117 -6.54 -13.86 14.50
CA ILE A 117 -6.43 -12.53 13.92
C ILE A 117 -7.70 -11.72 14.21
N ASN A 118 -8.88 -12.30 13.95
CA ASN A 118 -10.16 -11.65 14.22
C ASN A 118 -10.34 -11.32 15.70
N LYS A 119 -9.93 -12.22 16.61
CA LYS A 119 -9.94 -11.97 18.05
C LYS A 119 -9.02 -10.80 18.42
N SER A 120 -7.80 -10.78 17.90
CA SER A 120 -6.84 -9.70 18.14
C SER A 120 -7.37 -8.35 17.64
N MET A 121 -7.92 -8.31 16.42
CA MET A 121 -8.53 -7.09 15.88
C MET A 121 -9.73 -6.64 16.72
N LYS A 122 -10.62 -7.56 17.11
CA LYS A 122 -11.77 -7.25 17.97
C LYS A 122 -11.33 -6.63 19.30
N THR A 123 -10.33 -7.21 19.96
CA THR A 123 -9.79 -6.67 21.22
C THR A 123 -9.22 -5.26 21.02
N ARG A 124 -8.48 -5.02 19.93
CA ARG A 124 -7.93 -3.69 19.63
C ARG A 124 -9.03 -2.66 19.37
N LEU A 125 -10.07 -3.03 18.62
CA LEU A 125 -11.21 -2.16 18.36
C LEU A 125 -11.97 -1.83 19.65
N GLN A 126 -12.22 -2.83 20.51
CA GLN A 126 -12.85 -2.61 21.81
C GLN A 126 -12.03 -1.70 22.72
N ALA A 127 -10.70 -1.79 22.67
CA ALA A 127 -9.83 -0.90 23.44
C ALA A 127 -9.92 0.55 22.96
N ILE A 128 -10.02 0.77 21.65
CA ILE A 128 -10.22 2.10 21.07
C ILE A 128 -11.60 2.66 21.46
N ASP A 129 -12.65 1.85 21.37
CA ASP A 129 -14.02 2.23 21.72
C ASP A 129 -14.13 2.69 23.19
N ARG A 130 -13.55 1.92 24.12
CA ARG A 130 -13.48 2.31 25.55
C ARG A 130 -12.75 3.63 25.78
N ARG A 131 -11.68 3.89 25.02
CA ARG A 131 -10.94 5.17 25.11
C ARG A 131 -11.78 6.32 24.58
N MET A 132 -12.51 6.13 23.49
CA MET A 132 -13.44 7.12 22.96
C MET A 132 -14.58 7.43 23.94
N GLN A 133 -15.18 6.41 24.54
CA GLN A 133 -16.21 6.60 25.58
C GLN A 133 -15.68 7.44 26.74
N LYS A 134 -14.52 7.08 27.29
CA LYS A 134 -13.89 7.86 28.37
C LYS A 134 -13.61 9.32 27.98
N LEU A 135 -13.22 9.57 26.72
CA LEU A 135 -13.03 10.94 26.24
C LEU A 135 -14.37 11.69 26.16
N ASN A 136 -15.41 11.06 25.66
CA ASN A 136 -16.75 11.65 25.59
C ASN A 136 -17.30 11.98 26.98
N ASP A 137 -17.03 11.15 27.98
CA ASP A 137 -17.47 11.39 29.37
C ASP A 137 -16.70 12.54 30.03
N LEU A 138 -15.42 12.70 29.71
CA LEU A 138 -14.54 13.71 30.31
C LEU A 138 -14.63 15.08 29.64
N LEU A 139 -14.87 15.14 28.32
CA LEU A 139 -14.99 16.38 27.55
C LEU A 139 -15.95 17.42 28.17
N PRO A 140 -17.20 17.07 28.55
CA PRO A 140 -18.11 18.04 29.15
C PRO A 140 -17.65 18.54 30.53
N GLN A 141 -16.80 17.76 31.23
CA GLN A 141 -16.29 18.12 32.56
C GLN A 141 -15.09 19.07 32.52
N ILE A 142 -14.49 19.32 31.36
CA ILE A 142 -13.27 20.15 31.26
C ILE A 142 -13.55 21.59 31.71
N LYS A 143 -14.60 22.22 31.16
CA LYS A 143 -14.99 23.60 31.49
C LYS A 143 -15.34 23.78 32.97
N PRO A 144 -16.23 22.98 33.59
CA PRO A 144 -16.57 23.16 35.00
C PRO A 144 -15.35 22.96 35.91
N ARG A 145 -14.51 21.94 35.66
CA ARG A 145 -13.28 21.74 36.45
C ARG A 145 -12.30 22.90 36.34
N HIS A 146 -12.19 23.49 35.15
CA HIS A 146 -11.37 24.68 34.96
C HIS A 146 -11.90 25.86 35.76
N ASN A 147 -13.22 26.10 35.71
CA ASN A 147 -13.86 27.17 36.45
C ASN A 147 -13.74 26.97 37.97
N GLU A 148 -13.92 25.75 38.47
CA GLU A 148 -13.72 25.41 39.88
C GLU A 148 -12.30 25.74 40.34
N LYS A 149 -11.28 25.37 39.53
CA LYS A 149 -9.89 25.71 39.82
C LYS A 149 -9.66 27.22 39.84
N LEU A 150 -10.19 27.96 38.86
CA LEU A 150 -10.10 29.42 38.82
C LEU A 150 -10.76 30.07 40.06
N MET A 151 -11.92 29.58 40.48
CA MET A 151 -12.58 30.09 41.69
C MET A 151 -11.73 29.85 42.94
N GLN A 152 -11.11 28.68 43.07
CA GLN A 152 -10.19 28.39 44.17
C GLN A 152 -8.98 29.34 44.18
N GLU A 153 -8.42 29.65 43.01
CA GLU A 153 -7.30 30.60 42.87
C GLU A 153 -7.73 32.04 43.21
N ILE A 154 -8.92 32.47 42.76
CA ILE A 154 -9.49 33.79 43.09
C ILE A 154 -9.70 33.93 44.60
N GLU A 155 -10.26 32.91 45.26
CA GLU A 155 -10.49 32.97 46.70
C GLU A 155 -9.17 33.01 47.48
N SER A 156 -8.17 32.24 47.06
CA SER A 156 -6.81 32.30 47.60
C SER A 156 -6.19 33.69 47.45
N LEU A 157 -6.35 34.34 46.29
CA LEU A 157 -5.88 35.71 46.06
C LEU A 157 -6.61 36.72 46.94
N LYS A 158 -7.93 36.59 47.10
CA LYS A 158 -8.75 37.44 47.95
C LYS A 158 -8.30 37.39 49.41
N GLN A 159 -8.02 36.19 49.93
CA GLN A 159 -7.49 36.01 51.29
C GLN A 159 -6.13 36.70 51.47
N LYS A 160 -5.22 36.56 50.49
CA LYS A 160 -3.91 37.22 50.50
C LYS A 160 -4.04 38.74 50.45
N LEU A 161 -4.94 39.27 49.61
CA LEU A 161 -5.20 40.70 49.51
C LEU A 161 -5.77 41.27 50.81
N ALA A 162 -6.73 40.58 51.43
CA ALA A 162 -7.28 40.99 52.73
C ALA A 162 -6.19 41.07 53.81
N PHE A 163 -5.32 40.07 53.86
CA PHE A 163 -4.17 40.07 54.77
C PHE A 163 -3.21 41.24 54.52
N LEU A 164 -2.86 41.50 53.25
CA LEU A 164 -1.98 42.62 52.89
C LEU A 164 -2.61 43.97 53.23
N TYR A 165 -3.90 44.14 52.94
CA TYR A 165 -4.65 45.36 53.25
C TYR A 165 -4.67 45.63 54.77
N GLN A 166 -4.91 44.60 55.58
CA GLN A 166 -4.84 44.71 57.04
C GLN A 166 -3.45 45.13 57.52
N ARG A 167 -2.37 44.55 56.96
CA ARG A 167 -0.99 44.94 57.32
C ARG A 167 -0.65 46.37 56.91
N MET A 168 -1.15 46.81 55.76
CA MET A 168 -0.96 48.17 55.26
C MET A 168 -1.65 49.19 56.18
N GLN A 169 -2.90 48.93 56.58
CA GLN A 169 -3.60 49.78 57.55
C GLN A 169 -2.85 49.89 58.88
N VAL A 170 -2.28 48.78 59.37
CA VAL A 170 -1.43 48.80 60.56
C VAL A 170 -0.19 49.64 60.32
N ALA A 171 0.49 49.53 59.17
CA ALA A 171 1.66 50.37 58.90
C ALA A 171 1.29 51.87 58.84
N ASP A 172 0.18 52.21 58.19
CA ASP A 172 -0.29 53.60 58.03
C ASP A 172 -0.73 54.23 59.36
N SER A 173 -1.25 53.44 60.31
CA SER A 173 -1.62 53.93 61.64
C SER A 173 -0.42 54.25 62.55
N HIS A 174 0.78 53.81 62.17
CA HIS A 174 2.01 54.06 62.93
C HIS A 174 2.81 55.21 62.30
N SER A 175 2.54 56.44 62.74
CA SER A 175 3.49 57.53 62.54
C SER A 175 4.70 57.35 63.48
N TRP A 176 5.92 57.39 62.96
CA TRP A 176 7.12 57.38 63.79
C TRP A 176 7.12 58.64 64.69
N LYS A 177 6.79 58.47 65.98
CA LYS A 177 6.71 59.58 66.98
C LYS A 177 8.01 59.79 67.76
N GLY A 178 9.10 59.17 67.34
CA GLY A 178 10.40 59.36 67.96
C GLY A 178 11.18 60.44 67.23
N THR A 179 11.35 61.63 67.82
CA THR A 179 12.61 62.35 67.58
C THR A 179 13.71 61.52 68.23
N PRO A 180 14.80 61.14 67.55
CA PRO A 180 15.88 60.40 68.19
C PRO A 180 16.41 61.25 69.36
N SER A 181 16.17 60.80 70.59
CA SER A 181 16.60 61.47 71.82
C SER A 181 18.12 61.50 71.97
N ARG A 182 18.82 60.75 71.14
CA ARG A 182 20.27 60.78 71.01
C ARG A 182 20.64 60.51 69.55
N ALA A 183 21.56 61.31 69.02
CA ALA A 183 22.11 61.09 67.69
C ALA A 183 22.74 59.67 67.63
N PRO A 184 22.46 58.89 66.57
CA PRO A 184 23.06 57.57 66.43
C PRO A 184 24.58 57.73 66.29
N LEU A 185 25.32 57.03 67.15
CA LEU A 185 26.79 56.96 67.09
C LEU A 185 27.18 55.90 66.07
N TRP A 186 27.10 56.25 64.79
CA TRP A 186 27.89 55.62 63.74
C TRP A 186 28.66 56.71 63.01
#